data_AF-A0A843L7F9-F1
#
_entry.id   AF-A0A843L7F9-F1
#
_cell.length_a   1.000
_cell.length_b   1.000
_cell.length_c   1.000
_cell.angle_alpha   90.00
_cell.angle_beta   90.00
_cell.angle_gamma   90.00
#
_symmetry.space_group_name_H-M   'P 1'
#
loop_
_entity.id
_entity.type
_entity.pdbx_description
1 polymer ?
#
loop_
_entity_poly.entity_id
_entity_poly.type
_entity_poly.pdbx_seq_one_letter_code
_entity_poly.pdbx_strand_id
1 'polypeptide(L)' 'MRRSAVIASGDVQRAGWRDAVLRAARDLGISGYVKNIEP' A
#
# COMPACT_ATOMS: atom_id res chain seq x y z
N MET A 1 17.29 -6.04 8.25
CA MET A 1 16.04 -5.90 7.48
C MET A 1 14.98 -5.34 8.42
N ARG A 2 14.32 -4.21 8.08
CA ARG A 2 13.34 -3.54 8.97
C ARG A 2 11.97 -3.58 8.29
N ARG A 3 10.94 -3.99 9.04
CA ARG A 3 9.55 -4.07 8.54
C ARG A 3 8.72 -2.99 9.22
N SER A 4 7.86 -2.35 8.44
CA SER A 4 6.87 -1.39 8.93
C SER A 4 5.47 -1.80 8.45
N ALA A 5 4.45 -1.54 9.26
CA ALA A 5 3.05 -1.69 8.88
C ALA A 5 2.42 -0.29 8.85
N VAL A 6 1.66 -0.02 7.79
CA VAL A 6 1.00 1.28 7.57
C VAL A 6 -0.48 1.01 7.33
N ILE A 7 -1.34 1.76 8.01
CA ILE A 7 -2.78 1.77 7.78
C ILE A 7 -3.12 3.13 7.16
N ALA A 8 -3.67 3.11 5.95
CA ALA A 8 -4.19 4.30 5.29
C ALA A 8 -5.72 4.34 5.47
N SER A 9 -6.25 5.52 5.79
CA SER A 9 -7.68 5.79 6.02
C SER A 9 -8.16 6.95 5.15
N GLY A 10 -9.49 7.09 5.02
CA GLY A 10 -10.13 8.06 4.12
C GLY A 10 -10.55 7.44 2.79
N ASP A 11 -10.59 8.25 1.72
CA ASP A 11 -11.01 7.85 0.37
C ASP A 11 -9.89 7.09 -0.39
N VAL A 12 -9.40 6.02 0.24
CA VAL A 12 -8.29 5.20 -0.28
C VAL A 12 -8.79 3.92 -0.96
N GLN A 13 -10.02 3.49 -0.67
CA GLN A 13 -10.61 2.31 -1.29
C GLN A 13 -11.32 2.68 -2.60
N ARG A 14 -11.19 1.82 -3.63
CA ARG A 14 -11.74 2.02 -4.99
C ARG A 14 -11.18 3.22 -5.77
N ALA A 15 -10.18 3.92 -5.23
CA ALA A 15 -9.49 5.05 -5.88
C ALA A 15 -8.18 4.66 -6.62
N GLY A 16 -7.91 3.38 -6.83
CA GLY A 16 -6.65 2.91 -7.42
C GLY A 16 -5.43 3.01 -6.49
N TRP A 17 -5.62 3.33 -5.21
CA TRP A 17 -4.55 3.52 -4.22
C TRP A 17 -3.59 2.31 -4.14
N ARG A 18 -4.13 1.10 -4.23
CA ARG A 18 -3.35 -0.14 -4.20
C ARG A 18 -2.29 -0.20 -5.30
N ASP A 19 -2.69 0.17 -6.52
CA ASP A 19 -1.81 0.10 -7.68
C ASP A 19 -0.73 1.19 -7.62
N ALA A 20 -1.10 2.38 -7.15
CA ALA A 20 -0.16 3.47 -6.89
C ALA A 20 0.91 3.07 -5.87
N VAL A 21 0.49 2.45 -4.75
CA VAL A 21 1.42 1.95 -3.72
C VAL A 21 2.33 0.85 -4.27
N LEU A 22 1.79 -0.10 -5.04
CA LEU A 22 2.60 -1.16 -5.66
C LEU A 22 3.64 -0.62 -6.63
N ARG A 23 3.28 0.39 -7.44
CA ARG A 23 4.22 1.06 -8.36
C ARG A 23 5.32 1.75 -7.57
N ALA A 24 4.97 2.59 -6.60
CA ALA A 24 5.95 3.28 -5.75
C ALA A 24 6.87 2.31 -5.00
N ALA A 25 6.35 1.19 -4.50
CA ALA A 25 7.15 0.17 -3.84
C ALA A 25 8.19 -0.46 -4.79
N ARG A 26 7.82 -0.72 -6.04
CA ARG A 26 8.75 -1.23 -7.06
C ARG A 26 9.85 -0.22 -7.37
N ASP A 27 9.47 1.04 -7.58
CA ASP A 27 10.41 2.12 -7.90
C ASP A 27 11.42 2.35 -6.76
N LEU A 28 11.00 2.14 -5.51
CA LEU A 28 11.83 2.27 -4.31
C LEU A 28 12.55 0.97 -3.89
N GLY A 29 12.36 -0.15 -4.60
CA GLY A 29 12.94 -1.44 -4.22
C GLY A 29 12.43 -2.01 -2.90
N ILE A 30 11.22 -1.62 -2.47
CA ILE A 30 10.58 -2.07 -1.23
C ILE A 30 9.77 -3.34 -1.51
N SER A 31 10.03 -4.40 -0.73
CA SER A 31 9.25 -5.63 -0.77
C SER A 31 8.13 -5.61 0.28
N GLY A 32 6.98 -6.18 -0.05
CA GLY A 32 5.83 -6.22 0.85
C GLY A 32 4.52 -6.58 0.18
N TYR A 33 3.43 -6.32 0.88
CA TYR A 33 2.07 -6.50 0.37
C TYR A 33 1.20 -5.31 0.76
N VAL A 34 0.13 -5.12 -0.01
CA VAL A 34 -0.92 -4.13 0.27
C VAL A 34 -2.26 -4.86 0.16
N LYS A 35 -3.16 -4.60 1.12
CA LYS A 35 -4.50 -5.16 1.14
C LYS A 35 -5.50 -4.10 1.55
N ASN A 36 -6.72 -4.18 1.02
CA ASN A 36 -7.81 -3.43 1.61
C ASN A 36 -8.21 -4.11 2.92
N ILE A 37 -8.61 -3.31 3.89
CA ILE A 37 -9.22 -3.77 5.12
C ILE A 37 -10.72 -3.59 4.92
N GLU A 38 -11.48 -4.68 4.97
CA GLU A 38 -12.94 -4.59 4.97
C GLU A 38 -13.39 -3.84 6.26
N PRO A 39 -14.44 -3.01 6.20
CA PRO A 39 -15.01 -2.38 7.39
C PRO A 39 -15.37 -3.40 8.49
#